data_AF-A0A924P2J1-F1
#
_entry.id   AF-A0A924P2J1-F1
#
_cell.length_a   1.000
_cell.length_b   1.000
_cell.length_c   1.000
_cell.angle_alpha   90.00
_cell.angle_beta   90.00
_cell.angle_gamma   90.00
#
_symmetry.space_group_name_H-M   'P 1'
#
loop_
_entity.id
_entity.type
_entity.pdbx_description
1 polymer ?
#
loop_
_entity_poly.entity_id
_entity_poly.type
_entity_poly.pdbx_seq_one_letter_code
_entity_poly.pdbx_strand_id
1 'polypeptide(L)'
;MITVKPVTTKKELASFIDFPHKLFEGDDNYVPELHIAQRDVLTPGKHPFHNHSSMQLFLAHDENAVIKGRIAAIFNNNHNAFKHVTDGFFGFYDLYNSKEVSDKLLKEVEKWLKEKGATKVIGPVNPSTNETAGLLIDGFDSPAVAMMTYNKPYYLDLLAGYGFEKNVDLLAYDLPTNVVDKKTLQLKEVLSK
;
A
#
# COMPACT_ATOMS: atom_id res chain seq x y z
N MET A 1 -13.42 -11.99 18.14
CA MET A 1 -12.02 -12.44 17.87
C MET A 1 -11.62 -12.11 16.43
N ILE A 2 -10.41 -11.58 16.17
CA ILE A 2 -9.92 -11.35 14.79
C ILE A 2 -9.21 -12.58 14.21
N THR A 3 -9.55 -12.97 12.98
CA THR A 3 -8.90 -14.05 12.20
C THR A 3 -8.33 -13.48 10.89
N VAL A 4 -7.07 -13.78 10.58
CA VAL A 4 -6.43 -13.39 9.32
C VAL A 4 -6.37 -14.60 8.39
N LYS A 5 -6.73 -14.40 7.11
CA LYS A 5 -6.72 -15.46 6.09
C LYS A 5 -6.00 -14.99 4.83
N PRO A 6 -5.21 -15.85 4.17
CA PRO A 6 -4.69 -15.56 2.85
C PRO A 6 -5.83 -15.47 1.83
N VAL A 7 -5.73 -14.53 0.91
CA VAL A 7 -6.61 -14.46 -0.27
C VAL A 7 -6.18 -15.53 -1.25
N THR A 8 -7.10 -16.42 -1.63
CA THR A 8 -6.84 -17.55 -2.52
C THR A 8 -7.83 -17.65 -3.67
N THR A 9 -8.96 -16.96 -3.58
CA THR A 9 -10.03 -17.00 -4.58
C THR A 9 -10.27 -15.65 -5.25
N LYS A 10 -10.88 -15.66 -6.44
CA LYS A 10 -11.28 -14.44 -7.16
C LYS A 10 -12.26 -13.58 -6.36
N LYS A 11 -13.13 -14.20 -5.56
CA LYS A 11 -14.11 -13.49 -4.72
C LYS A 11 -13.42 -12.77 -3.55
N GLU A 12 -12.47 -13.42 -2.92
CA GLU A 12 -11.65 -12.79 -1.87
C GLU A 12 -10.78 -11.68 -2.45
N LEU A 13 -10.24 -11.84 -3.66
CA LEU A 13 -9.49 -10.79 -4.35
C LEU A 13 -10.36 -9.56 -4.64
N ALA A 14 -11.58 -9.74 -5.14
CA ALA A 14 -12.52 -8.64 -5.31
C ALA A 14 -12.82 -7.94 -3.97
N SER A 15 -13.03 -8.73 -2.91
CA SER A 15 -13.26 -8.19 -1.56
C SER A 15 -12.04 -7.42 -1.03
N PHE A 16 -10.83 -7.86 -1.36
CA PHE A 16 -9.59 -7.18 -1.05
C PHE A 16 -9.50 -5.83 -1.78
N ILE A 17 -9.81 -5.79 -3.07
CA ILE A 17 -9.80 -4.57 -3.89
C ILE A 17 -10.83 -3.56 -3.39
N ASP A 18 -12.05 -4.02 -3.08
CA ASP A 18 -13.17 -3.16 -2.71
C ASP A 18 -13.11 -2.63 -1.26
N PHE A 19 -12.34 -3.28 -0.39
CA PHE A 19 -12.32 -2.95 1.04
C PHE A 19 -12.05 -1.46 1.36
N PRO A 20 -11.07 -0.78 0.73
CA PRO A 20 -10.83 0.64 0.97
C PRO A 20 -12.05 1.51 0.67
N HIS A 21 -12.82 1.20 -0.37
CA HIS A 21 -14.02 1.98 -0.72
C HIS A 21 -15.02 1.99 0.44
N LYS A 22 -15.12 0.89 1.19
CA LYS A 22 -15.94 0.82 2.41
C LYS A 22 -15.30 1.52 3.59
N LEU A 23 -13.98 1.40 3.74
CA LEU A 23 -13.24 2.02 4.85
C LEU A 23 -13.28 3.55 4.79
N PHE A 24 -13.22 4.11 3.59
CA PHE A 24 -13.17 5.55 3.33
C PHE A 24 -14.53 6.13 2.91
N GLU A 25 -15.63 5.40 3.13
CA GLU A 25 -16.97 5.90 2.83
C GLU A 25 -17.24 7.22 3.60
N GLY A 26 -17.64 8.26 2.86
CA GLY A 26 -17.89 9.60 3.41
C GLY A 26 -16.65 10.47 3.65
N ASP A 27 -15.47 10.04 3.20
CA ASP A 27 -14.26 10.86 3.21
C ASP A 27 -14.13 11.67 1.90
N ASP A 28 -14.23 12.99 1.98
CA ASP A 28 -14.18 13.90 0.82
C ASP A 28 -12.81 13.90 0.10
N ASN A 29 -11.75 13.48 0.78
CA ASN A 29 -10.39 13.44 0.22
C ASN A 29 -10.03 12.07 -0.37
N TYR A 30 -10.91 11.06 -0.20
CA TYR A 30 -10.66 9.73 -0.73
C TYR A 30 -10.92 9.67 -2.25
N VAL A 31 -9.85 9.43 -3.01
CA VAL A 31 -9.95 9.16 -4.45
C VAL A 31 -9.87 7.65 -4.67
N PRO A 32 -10.95 7.01 -5.16
CA PRO A 32 -10.96 5.57 -5.36
C PRO A 32 -10.04 5.18 -6.52
N GLU A 33 -9.22 4.15 -6.30
CA GLU A 33 -8.45 3.55 -7.39
C GLU A 33 -9.36 2.77 -8.34
N LEU A 34 -9.00 2.73 -9.62
CA LEU A 34 -9.73 1.96 -10.61
C LEU A 34 -9.62 0.47 -10.28
N HIS A 35 -10.75 -0.19 -9.99
CA HIS A 35 -10.80 -1.62 -9.69
C HIS A 35 -10.09 -2.47 -10.76
N ILE A 36 -10.18 -2.11 -12.04
CA ILE A 36 -9.49 -2.84 -13.12
C ILE A 36 -7.97 -2.76 -12.99
N ALA A 37 -7.42 -1.59 -12.66
CA ALA A 37 -5.98 -1.39 -12.50
C ALA A 37 -5.47 -2.18 -11.28
N GLN A 38 -6.17 -2.08 -10.16
CA GLN A 38 -5.88 -2.85 -8.95
C GLN A 38 -5.94 -4.36 -9.19
N ARG A 39 -6.97 -4.84 -9.89
CA ARG A 39 -7.10 -6.26 -10.25
C ARG A 39 -5.93 -6.73 -11.11
N ASP A 40 -5.51 -5.94 -12.09
CA ASP A 40 -4.43 -6.34 -12.99
C ASP A 40 -3.08 -6.40 -12.26
N VAL A 41 -2.79 -5.46 -11.35
CA VAL A 41 -1.61 -5.50 -10.45
C VAL A 41 -1.63 -6.72 -9.54
N LEU A 42 -2.77 -7.00 -8.90
CA LEU A 42 -2.87 -8.01 -7.84
C LEU A 42 -3.08 -9.45 -8.35
N THR A 43 -3.47 -9.64 -9.61
CA THR A 43 -3.70 -10.99 -10.18
C THR A 43 -2.38 -11.60 -10.69
N PRO A 44 -1.97 -12.79 -10.20
CA PRO A 44 -0.80 -13.48 -10.73
C PRO A 44 -0.88 -13.68 -12.24
N GLY A 45 0.21 -13.37 -12.95
CA GLY A 45 0.33 -13.49 -14.40
C GLY A 45 -0.25 -12.34 -15.22
N LYS A 46 -0.88 -11.33 -14.60
CA LYS A 46 -1.39 -10.15 -15.31
C LYS A 46 -0.46 -8.94 -15.29
N HIS A 47 0.31 -8.79 -14.22
CA HIS A 47 1.27 -7.69 -14.07
C HIS A 47 2.70 -8.22 -14.18
N PRO A 48 3.64 -7.51 -14.85
CA PRO A 48 5.03 -7.94 -14.99
C PRO A 48 5.74 -8.23 -13.67
N PHE A 49 5.30 -7.61 -12.57
CA PHE A 49 5.80 -7.88 -11.22
C PHE A 49 5.83 -9.38 -10.88
N HIS A 50 4.79 -10.13 -11.28
CA HIS A 50 4.66 -11.56 -10.96
C HIS A 50 5.62 -12.45 -11.75
N ASN A 51 6.26 -11.94 -12.80
CA ASN A 51 7.25 -12.72 -13.58
C ASN A 51 8.56 -12.92 -12.82
N HIS A 52 8.86 -12.02 -11.89
CA HIS A 52 10.11 -12.03 -11.15
C HIS A 52 9.90 -12.03 -9.65
N SER A 53 8.71 -11.74 -9.12
CA SER A 53 8.49 -11.52 -7.69
C SER A 53 7.18 -12.11 -7.21
N SER A 54 7.03 -12.20 -5.89
CA SER A 54 5.87 -12.84 -5.28
C SER A 54 5.22 -11.92 -4.26
N MET A 55 3.91 -12.05 -4.11
CA MET A 55 3.15 -11.40 -3.04
C MET A 55 2.07 -12.34 -2.52
N GLN A 56 1.68 -12.16 -1.26
CA GLN A 56 0.54 -12.82 -0.64
C GLN A 56 -0.35 -11.77 -0.01
N LEU A 57 -1.61 -11.76 -0.42
CA LEU A 57 -2.62 -10.86 0.13
C LEU A 57 -3.30 -11.54 1.31
N PHE A 58 -3.66 -10.76 2.32
CA PHE A 58 -4.35 -11.21 3.52
C PHE A 58 -5.54 -10.31 3.84
N LEU A 59 -6.59 -10.94 4.39
CA LEU A 59 -7.78 -10.26 4.91
C LEU A 59 -8.00 -10.63 6.38
N ALA A 60 -8.16 -9.61 7.22
CA ALA A 60 -8.57 -9.77 8.61
C ALA A 60 -10.10 -9.70 8.70
N HIS A 61 -10.70 -10.68 9.39
CA HIS A 61 -12.13 -10.77 9.61
C HIS A 61 -12.44 -10.80 11.11
N ASP A 62 -13.57 -10.23 11.50
CA ASP A 62 -14.13 -10.45 12.83
C ASP A 62 -14.87 -11.81 12.93
N GLU A 63 -15.46 -12.08 14.08
CA GLU A 63 -16.21 -13.30 14.36
C GLU A 63 -17.48 -13.47 13.50
N ASN A 64 -18.00 -12.38 12.94
CA ASN A 64 -19.14 -12.38 12.03
C ASN A 64 -18.70 -12.43 10.55
N ALA A 65 -17.43 -12.74 10.30
CA ALA A 65 -16.81 -12.75 8.97
C ALA A 65 -16.84 -11.39 8.25
N VAL A 66 -16.94 -10.27 8.99
CA VAL A 66 -16.84 -8.93 8.42
C VAL A 66 -15.37 -8.55 8.30
N ILE A 67 -14.96 -8.08 7.13
CA ILE A 67 -13.58 -7.63 6.87
C ILE A 67 -13.29 -6.40 7.72
N LYS A 68 -12.18 -6.42 8.47
CA LYS A 68 -11.69 -5.32 9.30
C LYS A 68 -10.38 -4.72 8.82
N GLY A 69 -9.69 -5.40 7.91
CA GLY A 69 -8.47 -4.88 7.28
C GLY A 69 -7.93 -5.81 6.21
N ARG A 70 -7.00 -5.28 5.43
CA ARG A 70 -6.26 -5.95 4.37
C ARG A 70 -4.78 -5.58 4.44
N ILE A 71 -3.91 -6.48 4.00
CA ILE A 71 -2.47 -6.22 3.83
C ILE A 71 -1.90 -7.17 2.76
N ALA A 72 -0.83 -6.78 2.10
CA ALA A 72 -0.03 -7.65 1.25
C ALA A 72 1.38 -7.82 1.83
N ALA A 73 1.87 -9.06 1.90
CA ALA A 73 3.29 -9.37 2.03
C ALA A 73 3.90 -9.46 0.64
N ILE A 74 5.05 -8.84 0.41
CA ILE A 74 5.65 -8.67 -0.92
C ILE A 74 7.14 -8.99 -0.87
N PHE A 75 7.61 -9.89 -1.72
CA PHE A 75 9.02 -10.23 -1.85
C PHE A 75 9.49 -9.90 -3.26
N ASN A 76 10.22 -8.79 -3.39
CA ASN A 76 10.66 -8.21 -4.65
C ASN A 76 12.09 -8.66 -4.99
N ASN A 77 12.21 -9.71 -5.80
CA ASN A 77 13.50 -10.27 -6.21
C ASN A 77 14.34 -9.29 -7.04
N ASN A 78 13.73 -8.41 -7.84
CA ASN A 78 14.48 -7.43 -8.63
C ASN A 78 15.12 -6.39 -7.71
N HIS A 79 14.38 -5.89 -6.71
CA HIS A 79 14.94 -5.01 -5.69
C HIS A 79 16.10 -5.69 -4.96
N ASN A 80 15.87 -6.91 -4.46
CA ASN A 80 16.85 -7.67 -3.70
C ASN A 80 18.12 -7.97 -4.51
N ALA A 81 17.97 -8.35 -5.78
CA ALA A 81 19.10 -8.57 -6.69
C ALA A 81 19.88 -7.28 -6.98
N PHE A 82 19.17 -6.17 -7.25
CA PHE A 82 19.79 -4.89 -7.58
C PHE A 82 20.50 -4.24 -6.40
N LYS A 83 19.95 -4.37 -5.18
CA LYS A 83 20.50 -3.77 -3.97
C LYS A 83 21.44 -4.70 -3.20
N HIS A 84 21.55 -5.98 -3.59
CA HIS A 84 22.29 -7.02 -2.88
C HIS A 84 21.83 -7.20 -1.42
N VAL A 85 20.51 -7.22 -1.20
CA VAL A 85 19.86 -7.38 0.11
C VAL A 85 18.78 -8.47 0.06
N THR A 86 18.16 -8.76 1.21
CA THR A 86 17.02 -9.68 1.33
C THR A 86 15.87 -8.97 2.05
N ASP A 87 15.43 -7.88 1.48
CA ASP A 87 14.35 -7.07 2.05
C ASP A 87 12.99 -7.66 1.65
N GLY A 88 12.11 -7.70 2.63
CA GLY A 88 10.69 -7.95 2.46
C GLY A 88 9.92 -6.64 2.52
N PHE A 89 8.78 -6.59 1.85
CA PHE A 89 7.92 -5.44 1.82
C PHE A 89 6.51 -5.78 2.32
N PHE A 90 5.85 -4.80 2.90
CA PHE A 90 4.40 -4.84 3.09
C PHE A 90 3.75 -3.71 2.29
N GLY A 91 2.49 -3.89 1.91
CA GLY A 91 1.72 -2.91 1.15
C GLY A 91 0.23 -3.15 1.29
N PHE A 92 -0.57 -2.34 0.61
CA PHE A 92 -2.03 -2.41 0.59
C PHE A 92 -2.60 -2.50 2.02
N TYR A 93 -1.99 -1.75 2.93
CA TYR A 93 -2.26 -1.80 4.35
C TYR A 93 -3.44 -0.89 4.63
N ASP A 94 -4.65 -1.45 4.63
CA ASP A 94 -5.87 -0.71 4.93
C ASP A 94 -6.66 -1.41 6.03
N LEU A 95 -7.11 -0.67 7.04
CA LEU A 95 -7.82 -1.24 8.18
C LEU A 95 -8.56 -0.18 8.99
N TYR A 96 -9.61 -0.60 9.71
CA TYR A 96 -10.20 0.24 10.76
C TYR A 96 -9.22 0.44 11.91
N ASN A 97 -9.37 1.53 12.66
CA ASN A 97 -8.50 1.88 13.78
C ASN A 97 -8.55 0.82 14.90
N SER A 98 -7.73 -0.21 14.79
CA SER A 98 -7.67 -1.35 15.69
C SER A 98 -6.27 -1.94 15.74
N LYS A 99 -5.64 -1.82 16.92
CA LYS A 99 -4.32 -2.41 17.17
C LYS A 99 -4.32 -3.93 16.98
N GLU A 100 -5.38 -4.62 17.43
CA GLU A 100 -5.46 -6.08 17.27
C GLU A 100 -5.44 -6.50 15.79
N VAL A 101 -6.16 -5.77 14.93
CA VAL A 101 -6.20 -6.03 13.48
C VAL A 101 -4.85 -5.74 12.85
N SER A 102 -4.26 -4.58 13.15
CA SER A 102 -2.92 -4.17 12.71
C SER A 102 -1.88 -5.25 13.04
N ASP A 103 -1.74 -5.58 14.33
CA ASP A 103 -0.73 -6.50 14.81
C ASP A 103 -0.87 -7.88 14.18
N LYS A 104 -2.10 -8.39 14.00
CA LYS A 104 -2.32 -9.70 13.39
C LYS A 104 -2.00 -9.72 11.89
N LEU A 105 -2.34 -8.66 11.16
CA LEU A 105 -2.00 -8.53 9.75
C LEU A 105 -0.48 -8.47 9.54
N LEU A 106 0.21 -7.64 10.32
CA LEU A 106 1.67 -7.50 10.25
C LEU A 106 2.41 -8.79 10.63
N LYS A 107 1.91 -9.55 11.62
CA LYS A 107 2.48 -10.87 11.97
C LYS A 107 2.43 -11.87 10.83
N GLU A 108 1.32 -11.93 10.07
CA GLU A 108 1.24 -12.82 8.90
C GLU A 108 2.19 -12.39 7.79
N VAL A 109 2.41 -11.08 7.63
CA VAL A 109 3.43 -10.55 6.72
C VAL A 109 4.82 -10.99 7.14
N GLU A 110 5.21 -10.77 8.40
CA GLU A 110 6.51 -11.18 8.91
C GLU A 110 6.76 -12.67 8.74
N LYS A 111 5.76 -13.50 9.08
CA LYS A 111 5.84 -14.95 8.92
C LYS A 111 6.10 -15.33 7.46
N TRP A 112 5.30 -14.82 6.54
CA TRP A 112 5.41 -15.14 5.11
C TRP A 112 6.73 -14.64 4.51
N LEU A 113 7.21 -13.46 4.91
CA LEU A 113 8.48 -12.90 4.45
C LEU A 113 9.68 -13.66 5.01
N LYS A 114 9.61 -14.09 6.27
CA LYS A 114 10.65 -14.90 6.91
C LYS A 114 10.81 -16.26 6.23
N GLU A 115 9.71 -16.89 5.82
CA GLU A 115 9.73 -18.13 5.02
C GLU A 115 10.43 -17.95 3.67
N LYS A 116 10.48 -16.72 3.14
CA LYS A 116 11.21 -16.36 1.92
C LYS A 116 12.66 -15.91 2.16
N GLY A 117 13.11 -15.92 3.41
CA GLY A 117 14.46 -15.49 3.78
C GLY A 117 14.62 -13.98 3.89
N ALA A 118 13.53 -13.21 4.00
CA ALA A 118 13.65 -11.78 4.26
C ALA A 118 14.25 -11.52 5.65
N THR A 119 15.16 -10.56 5.74
CA THR A 119 15.84 -10.17 6.98
C THR A 119 15.33 -8.86 7.56
N LYS A 120 14.61 -8.08 6.75
CA LYS A 120 14.01 -6.80 7.11
C LYS A 120 12.64 -6.65 6.44
N VAL A 121 11.74 -5.90 7.06
CA VAL A 121 10.44 -5.53 6.49
C VAL A 121 10.37 -4.01 6.30
N ILE A 122 9.98 -3.57 5.10
CA ILE A 122 9.87 -2.16 4.71
C ILE A 122 8.46 -1.91 4.14
N GLY A 123 7.85 -0.77 4.45
CA GLY A 123 6.57 -0.44 3.82
C GLY A 123 5.88 0.77 4.43
N PRO A 124 4.70 1.13 3.89
CA PRO A 124 3.99 0.41 2.82
C PRO A 124 4.56 0.66 1.40
N VAL A 125 4.51 -0.33 0.51
CA VAL A 125 4.89 -0.29 -0.93
C VAL A 125 3.95 -1.16 -1.76
N ASN A 126 3.34 -0.65 -2.86
CA ASN A 126 2.20 -1.28 -3.54
C ASN A 126 2.39 -1.53 -5.07
N PRO A 127 3.03 -2.62 -5.53
CA PRO A 127 3.91 -3.53 -4.79
C PRO A 127 5.39 -3.18 -4.93
N SER A 128 5.77 -2.18 -5.74
CA SER A 128 7.14 -1.70 -5.85
C SER A 128 7.21 -0.17 -5.80
N THR A 129 8.42 0.37 -5.76
CA THR A 129 8.67 1.81 -5.76
C THR A 129 8.38 2.47 -7.12
N ASN A 130 8.05 1.69 -8.15
CA ASN A 130 7.60 2.21 -9.45
C ASN A 130 6.09 2.51 -9.46
N GLU A 131 5.35 2.02 -8.47
CA GLU A 131 3.95 2.30 -8.23
C GLU A 131 3.82 3.29 -7.04
N THR A 132 2.79 3.16 -6.21
CA THR A 132 2.65 3.99 -5.01
C THR A 132 3.44 3.41 -3.84
N ALA A 133 4.18 4.24 -3.13
CA ALA A 133 4.94 3.86 -1.94
C ALA A 133 4.89 4.94 -0.87
N GLY A 134 5.09 4.54 0.38
CA GLY A 134 5.05 5.43 1.52
C GLY A 134 3.66 5.61 2.10
N LEU A 135 3.61 6.36 3.20
CA LEU A 135 2.44 6.63 4.00
C LEU A 135 2.27 8.14 4.09
N LEU A 136 1.05 8.64 3.92
CA LEU A 136 0.70 10.03 4.16
C LEU A 136 0.92 10.35 5.65
N ILE A 137 1.82 11.29 5.92
CA ILE A 137 2.18 11.75 7.27
C ILE A 137 1.77 13.20 7.53
N ASP A 138 1.51 13.96 6.47
CA ASP A 138 1.10 15.37 6.47
C ASP A 138 0.25 15.64 5.21
N GLY A 139 -0.65 16.64 5.23
CA GLY A 139 -1.52 16.99 4.10
C GLY A 139 -2.85 16.21 4.04
N PHE A 140 -3.38 15.76 5.18
CA PHE A 140 -4.68 15.05 5.27
C PHE A 140 -5.91 15.89 4.89
N ASP A 141 -5.72 17.19 4.66
CA ASP A 141 -6.73 18.18 4.31
C ASP A 141 -7.01 18.27 2.80
N SER A 142 -6.33 17.46 1.98
CA SER A 142 -6.54 17.41 0.53
C SER A 142 -6.54 15.98 -0.03
N PRO A 143 -7.13 15.77 -1.23
CA PRO A 143 -7.00 14.50 -1.93
C PRO A 143 -5.55 14.21 -2.33
N ALA A 144 -5.19 12.92 -2.39
CA ALA A 144 -3.88 12.53 -2.88
C ALA A 144 -3.64 12.96 -4.33
N VAL A 145 -2.44 13.49 -4.60
CA VAL A 145 -1.98 13.77 -5.96
C VAL A 145 -1.53 12.47 -6.65
N ALA A 146 -1.40 12.52 -7.98
CA ALA A 146 -1.05 11.34 -8.78
C ALA A 146 0.18 10.61 -8.22
N MET A 147 0.07 9.27 -8.12
CA MET A 147 1.09 8.35 -7.61
C MET A 147 1.42 8.46 -6.11
N MET A 148 0.72 9.31 -5.34
CA MET A 148 0.86 9.38 -3.88
C MET A 148 -0.21 8.52 -3.17
N THR A 149 0.12 8.05 -1.97
CA THR A 149 -0.80 7.27 -1.14
C THR A 149 -1.73 8.18 -0.34
N TYR A 150 -2.91 7.64 0.01
CA TYR A 150 -3.83 8.23 0.97
C TYR A 150 -4.16 7.20 2.04
N ASN A 151 -4.05 7.59 3.31
CA ASN A 151 -4.40 6.75 4.45
C ASN A 151 -5.00 7.60 5.56
N LYS A 152 -5.64 6.94 6.54
CA LYS A 152 -6.08 7.62 7.75
C LYS A 152 -4.89 7.97 8.65
N PRO A 153 -4.94 9.07 9.43
CA PRO A 153 -3.84 9.49 10.31
C PRO A 153 -3.41 8.41 11.32
N TYR A 154 -4.38 7.64 11.85
CA TYR A 154 -4.12 6.63 12.88
C TYR A 154 -3.22 5.48 12.40
N TYR A 155 -2.95 5.33 11.10
CA TYR A 155 -2.03 4.31 10.61
C TYR A 155 -0.62 4.52 11.15
N LEU A 156 -0.22 5.77 11.37
CA LEU A 156 1.09 6.14 11.92
C LEU A 156 1.29 5.52 13.30
N ASP A 157 0.32 5.71 14.19
CA ASP A 157 0.37 5.20 15.57
C ASP A 157 0.32 3.67 15.60
N LEU A 158 -0.46 3.05 14.71
CA LEU A 158 -0.54 1.59 14.61
C LEU A 158 0.79 0.97 14.18
N LEU A 159 1.46 1.55 13.18
CA LEU A 159 2.75 1.06 12.68
C LEU A 159 3.87 1.32 13.70
N ALA A 160 3.94 2.53 14.27
CA ALA A 160 4.91 2.86 15.31
C ALA A 160 4.71 1.98 16.55
N GLY A 161 3.46 1.77 16.98
CA GLY A 161 3.11 0.90 18.10
C GLY A 161 3.33 -0.60 17.86
N TYR A 162 3.55 -1.02 16.62
CA TYR A 162 4.01 -2.37 16.28
C TYR A 162 5.55 -2.48 16.32
N GLY A 163 6.26 -1.37 16.15
CA GLY A 163 7.74 -1.29 16.16
C GLY A 163 8.35 -0.86 14.82
N PHE A 164 7.56 -0.36 13.87
CA PHE A 164 8.12 0.26 12.66
C PHE A 164 8.69 1.64 12.96
N GLU A 165 9.83 1.93 12.34
CA GLU A 165 10.49 3.24 12.41
C GLU A 165 10.51 3.89 11.04
N LYS A 166 10.56 5.24 11.03
CA LYS A 166 10.63 6.02 9.81
C LYS A 166 11.89 5.69 9.02
N ASN A 167 11.73 5.43 7.72
CA ASN A 167 12.85 5.10 6.83
C ASN A 167 13.33 6.31 6.01
N VAL A 168 12.41 6.94 5.25
CA VAL A 168 12.71 8.06 4.34
C VAL A 168 11.46 8.91 4.14
N ASP A 169 11.63 10.19 3.85
CA ASP A 169 10.55 11.10 3.43
C ASP A 169 10.39 11.10 1.92
N LEU A 170 9.14 11.02 1.47
CA LEU A 170 8.74 11.24 0.09
C LEU A 170 7.95 12.55 0.05
N LEU A 171 8.45 13.53 -0.72
CA LEU A 171 7.88 14.88 -0.76
C LEU A 171 7.14 15.10 -2.08
N ALA A 172 5.89 15.54 -1.97
CA ALA A 172 5.11 16.06 -3.08
C ALA A 172 4.95 17.57 -2.89
N TYR A 173 5.05 18.33 -4.00
CA TYR A 173 4.92 19.78 -3.98
C TYR A 173 3.76 20.21 -4.87
N ASP A 174 2.86 21.02 -4.33
CA ASP A 174 1.94 21.82 -5.14
C ASP A 174 2.58 23.19 -5.38
N LEU A 175 2.87 23.50 -6.64
CA LEU A 175 3.54 24.72 -7.04
C LEU A 175 2.62 25.55 -7.94
N PRO A 176 2.13 26.70 -7.44
CA PRO A 176 1.30 27.60 -8.22
C PRO A 176 2.04 28.10 -9.48
N THR A 177 1.32 28.14 -10.60
CA THR A 177 1.92 28.55 -11.89
C THR A 177 2.47 29.98 -11.92
N ASN A 178 2.04 30.85 -11.00
CA ASN A 178 2.52 32.22 -10.87
C ASN A 178 3.81 32.36 -10.07
N VAL A 179 4.31 31.31 -9.43
CA VAL A 179 5.57 31.33 -8.65
C VAL A 179 6.70 30.51 -9.28
N VAL A 180 6.39 29.67 -10.27
CA VAL A 180 7.39 28.83 -10.96
C VAL A 180 7.98 29.54 -12.19
N ASP A 181 9.22 29.20 -12.50
CA ASP A 181 9.90 29.79 -13.65
C ASP A 181 9.30 29.29 -14.98
N LYS A 182 9.62 30.01 -16.07
CA LYS A 182 9.07 29.73 -17.39
C LYS A 182 9.35 28.31 -17.89
N LYS A 183 10.46 27.67 -17.51
CA LYS A 183 10.75 26.28 -17.93
C LYS A 183 9.80 25.28 -17.29
N THR A 184 9.46 25.47 -16.02
CA THR A 184 8.51 24.61 -15.31
C THR A 184 7.11 24.69 -15.94
N LEU A 185 6.70 25.89 -16.38
CA LEU A 185 5.45 26.08 -17.14
C LEU A 185 5.46 25.38 -18.51
N GLN A 186 6.58 25.44 -19.22
CA GLN A 186 6.72 24.76 -20.52
C GLN A 186 6.68 23.23 -20.37
N LEU A 187 7.23 22.68 -19.30
CA LEU A 187 7.14 21.24 -19.00
C LEU A 187 5.69 20.79 -18.80
N LYS A 188 4.86 21.60 -18.11
CA LYS A 188 3.42 21.34 -17.95
C LYS A 188 2.71 21.19 -19.29
N GLU A 189 2.96 22.07 -20.26
CA GLU A 189 2.32 22.03 -21.58
C GLU A 189 2.65 20.75 -22.37
N VAL A 190 3.85 20.19 -22.16
CA VAL A 190 4.29 18.93 -22.77
C VAL A 190 3.63 17.73 -22.10
N LEU A 191 3.52 17.73 -20.77
CA LEU A 191 2.92 16.64 -19.98
C LEU A 191 1.39 16.60 -20.05
N SER A 192 0.74 17.68 -20.46
CA SER A 192 -0.73 17.79 -20.56
C SER A 192 -1.30 17.37 -21.93
N LYS A 193 -0.46 16.86 -22.83
CA LYS A 193 -0.83 16.34 -24.16
C LYS A 193 -0.72 14.83 -24.19
#